data_AF-A0A5E6VQZ6-F1
#
_entry.id   AF-A0A5E6VQZ6-F1
#
_cell.length_a   1.000
_cell.length_b   1.000
_cell.length_c   1.000
_cell.angle_alpha   90.00
_cell.angle_beta   90.00
_cell.angle_gamma   90.00
#
_symmetry.space_group_name_H-M   'P 1'
#
loop_
_entity.id
_entity.type
_entity.pdbx_description
1 polymer ?
#
loop_
_entity_poly.entity_id
_entity_poly.type
_entity_poly.pdbx_seq_one_letter_code
_entity_poly.pdbx_strand_id
1 'polypeptide(L)'
;MRWDAHKAEEPAIARALHQFADAGIFAASKALHRSTRSLSRIAIEHGVEFSTCTAKTMETRRQKRASMVAQIKALAGTRSQAEICAALGMTRFVLRELAEIHHININSRSKGD
;
A
#
# COMPACT_ATOMS: atom_id res chain seq x y z
N MET A 1 37.20 3.17 -15.28
CA MET A 1 36.17 3.84 -16.11
C MET A 1 34.71 3.41 -15.86
N ARG A 2 34.38 2.40 -15.03
CA ARG A 2 32.96 2.07 -14.73
C ARG A 2 32.30 2.95 -13.66
N TRP A 3 33.09 3.59 -12.80
CA TRP A 3 32.58 4.43 -11.71
C TRP A 3 32.09 5.80 -12.20
N ASP A 4 32.82 6.42 -13.13
CA ASP A 4 32.50 7.75 -13.66
C ASP A 4 31.21 7.74 -14.50
N ALA A 5 31.00 6.66 -15.28
CA ALA A 5 29.78 6.48 -16.07
C ALA A 5 28.53 6.38 -15.19
N HIS A 6 28.61 5.65 -14.07
CA HIS A 6 27.49 5.54 -13.14
C HIS A 6 27.18 6.86 -12.46
N LYS A 7 28.20 7.66 -12.11
CA LYS A 7 28.03 8.98 -11.50
C LYS A 7 27.39 9.99 -12.46
N ALA A 8 27.71 9.90 -13.75
CA ALA A 8 27.13 10.75 -14.78
C ALA A 8 25.61 10.50 -14.97
N GLU A 9 25.13 9.30 -14.68
CA GLU A 9 23.70 8.92 -14.79
C GLU A 9 22.88 9.32 -13.55
N GLU A 10 23.52 9.57 -12.39
CA GLU A 10 22.84 9.87 -11.12
C GLU A 10 21.84 11.03 -11.19
N PRO A 11 22.12 12.16 -11.88
CA PRO A 11 21.15 13.24 -12.02
C PRO A 11 19.89 12.84 -12.80
N ALA A 12 20.03 11.97 -13.80
CA ALA A 12 18.89 11.47 -14.58
C ALA A 12 18.05 10.49 -13.73
N ILE A 13 18.72 9.64 -12.95
CA ILE A 13 18.08 8.74 -11.99
C ILE A 13 17.34 9.55 -10.92
N ALA A 14 17.95 10.59 -10.36
CA ALA A 14 17.31 11.46 -9.37
C ALA A 14 16.04 12.14 -9.92
N ARG A 15 16.08 12.62 -11.18
CA ARG A 15 14.88 13.15 -11.86
C ARG A 15 13.79 12.10 -12.00
N ALA A 16 14.15 10.86 -12.37
CA ALA A 16 13.20 9.77 -12.45
C ALA A 16 12.62 9.39 -11.07
N LEU A 17 13.41 9.47 -10.00
CA LEU A 17 12.98 9.16 -8.64
C LEU A 17 11.82 10.06 -8.15
N HIS A 18 11.74 11.31 -8.60
CA HIS A 18 10.60 12.19 -8.29
C HIS A 18 9.26 11.62 -8.76
N GLN A 19 9.23 10.88 -9.88
CA GLN A 19 8.01 10.24 -10.39
C GLN A 19 7.53 9.09 -9.48
N PHE A 20 8.43 8.56 -8.65
CA PHE A 20 8.16 7.52 -7.69
C PHE A 20 8.06 8.04 -6.26
N ALA A 21 8.04 9.35 -6.04
CA ALA A 21 7.92 9.93 -4.70
C ALA A 21 6.73 9.34 -3.95
N ASP A 22 5.56 9.21 -4.62
CA ASP A 22 4.33 8.65 -4.06
C ASP A 22 4.21 7.13 -4.13
N ALA A 23 4.86 6.50 -5.11
CA ALA A 23 4.87 5.05 -5.26
C ALA A 23 5.86 4.36 -4.30
N GLY A 24 6.89 5.08 -3.88
CA GLY A 24 7.91 4.65 -2.94
C GLY A 24 9.11 3.93 -3.56
N ILE A 25 10.12 3.73 -2.70
CA ILE A 25 11.44 3.21 -3.09
C ILE A 25 11.39 1.82 -3.75
N PHE A 26 10.43 0.96 -3.38
CA PHE A 26 10.32 -0.38 -3.95
C PHE A 26 9.77 -0.37 -5.38
N ALA A 27 8.83 0.53 -5.67
CA ALA A 27 8.32 0.74 -7.03
C ALA A 27 9.43 1.32 -7.93
N ALA A 28 10.18 2.31 -7.41
CA ALA A 28 11.35 2.87 -8.08
C ALA A 28 12.41 1.79 -8.39
N SER A 29 12.69 0.90 -7.44
CA SER A 29 13.65 -0.19 -7.61
C SER A 29 13.30 -1.14 -8.75
N LYS A 30 12.01 -1.50 -8.87
CA LYS A 30 11.53 -2.35 -9.98
C LYS A 30 11.59 -1.64 -11.32
N ALA A 31 11.19 -0.38 -11.38
CA ALA A 31 11.13 0.38 -12.63
C ALA A 31 12.51 0.79 -13.15
N LEU A 32 13.44 1.13 -12.26
CA LEU A 32 14.78 1.60 -12.61
C LEU A 32 15.83 0.48 -12.62
N HIS A 33 15.43 -0.77 -12.36
CA HIS A 33 16.31 -1.95 -12.31
C HIS A 33 17.55 -1.75 -11.42
N ARG A 34 17.38 -1.06 -10.29
CA ARG A 34 18.45 -0.71 -9.35
C ARG A 34 18.09 -1.13 -7.94
N SER A 35 19.10 -1.42 -7.13
CA SER A 35 18.88 -1.76 -5.72
C SER A 35 18.30 -0.58 -4.95
N THR A 36 17.40 -0.87 -4.01
CA THR A 36 16.81 0.13 -3.11
C THR A 36 17.89 0.91 -2.37
N ARG A 37 18.98 0.27 -1.93
CA ARG A 37 20.13 0.91 -1.29
C ARG A 37 20.79 1.98 -2.16
N SER A 38 20.99 1.68 -3.45
CA SER A 38 21.59 2.64 -4.39
C SER A 38 20.66 3.82 -4.63
N LEU A 39 19.37 3.55 -4.83
CA LEU A 39 18.36 4.58 -5.09
C LEU A 39 18.13 5.47 -3.86
N SER A 40 18.15 4.92 -2.64
CA SER A 40 18.06 5.70 -1.40
C SER A 40 19.24 6.64 -1.23
N ARG A 41 20.47 6.20 -1.55
CA ARG A 41 21.65 7.08 -1.53
C ARG A 41 21.49 8.24 -2.51
N ILE A 42 21.15 7.95 -3.77
CA ILE A 42 20.94 8.96 -4.82
C ILE A 42 19.82 9.93 -4.40
N ALA A 43 18.73 9.41 -3.83
CA ALA A 43 17.63 10.23 -3.35
C ALA A 43 18.10 11.23 -2.27
N ILE A 44 18.88 10.78 -1.28
CA ILE A 44 19.42 11.66 -0.23
C ILE A 44 20.37 12.70 -0.81
N GLU A 45 21.32 12.29 -1.65
CA GLU A 45 22.32 13.19 -2.26
C GLU A 45 21.68 14.28 -3.14
N HIS A 46 20.52 13.98 -3.74
CA HIS A 46 19.80 14.90 -4.62
C HIS A 46 18.52 15.48 -4.01
N GLY A 47 18.27 15.29 -2.72
CA GLY A 47 17.11 15.87 -2.01
C GLY A 47 15.75 15.32 -2.45
N VAL A 48 15.69 14.10 -2.96
CA VAL A 48 14.43 13.41 -3.30
C VAL A 48 13.91 12.69 -2.07
N GLU A 49 12.72 13.08 -1.61
CA GLU A 49 12.03 12.39 -0.53
C GLU A 49 10.97 11.43 -1.09
N PHE A 50 10.98 10.19 -0.60
CA PHE A 50 9.87 9.26 -0.87
C PHE A 50 8.80 9.47 0.19
N SER A 51 7.55 9.65 -0.21
CA SER A 51 6.41 9.81 0.69
C SER A 51 5.89 8.48 1.27
N THR A 52 6.62 7.37 1.04
CA THR A 52 6.24 6.04 1.54
C THR A 52 6.23 5.94 3.06
N CYS A 53 5.05 5.59 3.59
CA CYS A 53 4.68 5.42 4.99
C CYS A 53 5.02 6.60 5.92
N THR A 54 4.78 7.82 5.46
CA THR A 54 4.51 8.91 6.41
C THR A 54 3.27 8.59 7.24
N ALA A 55 3.22 9.10 8.48
CA ALA A 55 2.06 8.98 9.38
C ALA A 55 0.74 9.35 8.68
N LYS A 56 0.79 10.27 7.71
CA LYS A 56 -0.35 10.68 6.88
C LYS A 56 -0.87 9.57 5.96
N THR A 57 0.00 8.76 5.36
CA THR A 57 -0.41 7.62 4.52
C THR A 57 -0.94 6.46 5.38
N MET A 58 -0.37 6.25 6.57
CA MET A 58 -0.92 5.31 7.55
C MET A 58 -2.30 5.75 8.05
N GLU A 59 -2.46 7.04 8.33
CA GLU A 59 -3.73 7.64 8.75
C GLU A 59 -4.78 7.58 7.63
N THR A 60 -4.39 7.87 6.39
CA THR A 60 -5.29 7.74 5.22
C THR A 60 -5.74 6.29 5.04
N ARG A 61 -4.83 5.31 5.22
CA ARG A 61 -5.19 3.88 5.21
C ARG A 61 -6.12 3.54 6.38
N ARG A 62 -5.90 4.12 7.56
CA ARG A 62 -6.74 3.94 8.75
C ARG A 62 -8.14 4.50 8.52
N GLN A 63 -8.26 5.71 7.97
CA GLN A 63 -9.53 6.35 7.63
C GLN A 63 -10.28 5.58 6.53
N LYS A 64 -9.57 5.16 5.47
CA LYS A 64 -10.16 4.33 4.42
C LYS A 64 -10.68 3.01 4.98
N ARG A 65 -9.90 2.34 5.84
CA ARG A 65 -10.33 1.13 6.55
C ARG A 65 -11.54 1.40 7.46
N ALA A 66 -11.53 2.49 8.23
CA ALA A 66 -12.64 2.89 9.09
C ALA A 66 -13.93 3.13 8.28
N SER A 67 -13.84 3.74 7.10
CA SER A 67 -15.00 3.97 6.21
C SER A 67 -15.61 2.65 5.69
N MET A 68 -14.81 1.59 5.59
CA MET A 68 -15.25 0.27 5.16
C MET A 68 -15.95 -0.51 6.30
N VAL A 69 -15.69 -0.17 7.57
CA VAL A 69 -16.28 -0.86 8.74
C VAL A 69 -17.81 -0.78 8.72
N ALA A 70 -18.37 0.39 8.40
CA ALA A 70 -19.82 0.57 8.29
C ALA A 70 -20.43 -0.32 7.20
N GLN A 71 -19.75 -0.45 6.06
CA GLN A 71 -20.18 -1.29 4.94
C GLN A 71 -20.05 -2.78 5.27
N ILE A 72 -18.96 -3.19 5.94
CA ILE A 72 -18.79 -4.56 6.43
C ILE A 72 -19.92 -4.92 7.40
N LYS A 73 -20.30 -4.03 8.33
CA LYS A 73 -21.43 -4.26 9.26
C LYS A 73 -22.76 -4.44 8.52
N ALA A 74 -23.02 -3.64 7.49
CA ALA A 74 -24.27 -3.73 6.72
C ALA A 74 -24.38 -5.05 5.93
N LEU A 75 -23.25 -5.57 5.43
CA LEU A 75 -23.20 -6.80 4.65
C LEU A 75 -23.01 -8.06 5.51
N ALA A 76 -22.51 -7.91 6.74
CA ALA A 76 -22.33 -9.00 7.69
C ALA A 76 -23.68 -9.65 8.01
N GLY A 77 -23.73 -11.00 7.92
CA GLY A 77 -24.94 -11.79 8.19
C GLY A 77 -25.90 -11.94 7.00
N THR A 78 -25.78 -11.12 5.95
CA THR A 78 -26.59 -11.24 4.73
C THR A 78 -25.79 -11.79 3.54
N ARG A 79 -24.46 -11.60 3.55
CA ARG A 79 -23.56 -12.02 2.48
C ARG A 79 -22.45 -12.92 3.01
N SER A 80 -21.97 -13.80 2.16
CA SER A 80 -20.78 -14.60 2.45
C SER A 80 -19.53 -13.73 2.49
N GLN A 81 -18.48 -14.18 3.19
CA GLN A 81 -17.20 -13.46 3.24
C GLN A 81 -16.61 -13.19 1.85
N ALA A 82 -16.83 -14.10 0.89
CA ALA A 82 -16.34 -13.93 -0.48
C ALA A 82 -17.04 -12.77 -1.20
N GLU A 83 -18.37 -12.69 -1.08
CA GLU A 83 -19.15 -11.59 -1.65
C GLU A 83 -18.81 -10.24 -1.01
N ILE A 84 -18.58 -10.20 0.30
CA ILE A 84 -18.16 -8.97 1.00
C ILE A 84 -16.79 -8.51 0.48
N CYS A 85 -15.83 -9.44 0.31
CA CYS A 85 -14.52 -9.14 -0.24
C CYS A 85 -14.61 -8.58 -1.67
N ALA A 86 -15.45 -9.18 -2.51
CA ALA A 86 -15.67 -8.74 -3.88
C ALA A 86 -16.32 -7.35 -3.93
N ALA A 87 -17.36 -7.11 -3.12
CA ALA A 87 -18.08 -5.84 -3.08
C ALA A 87 -17.20 -4.67 -2.59
N LEU A 88 -16.29 -4.92 -1.65
CA LEU A 88 -15.46 -3.88 -1.05
C LEU A 88 -14.04 -3.81 -1.64
N GLY A 89 -13.74 -4.65 -2.64
CA GLY A 89 -12.42 -4.68 -3.30
C GLY A 89 -11.27 -4.97 -2.34
N MET A 90 -11.47 -5.87 -1.37
CA MET A 90 -10.47 -6.21 -0.35
C MET A 90 -10.21 -7.72 -0.29
N THR A 91 -9.10 -8.10 0.32
CA THR A 91 -8.78 -9.52 0.54
C THR A 91 -9.49 -10.04 1.80
N ARG A 92 -9.68 -11.37 1.85
CA ARG A 92 -10.25 -12.04 3.03
C ARG A 92 -9.42 -11.83 4.30
N PHE A 93 -8.11 -11.65 4.16
CA PHE A 93 -7.22 -11.30 5.28
C PHE A 93 -7.60 -9.94 5.88
N VAL A 94 -7.73 -8.90 5.03
CA VAL A 94 -8.11 -7.55 5.48
C VAL A 94 -9.52 -7.55 6.07
N LEU A 95 -10.46 -8.29 5.48
CA LEU A 95 -11.81 -8.43 6.03
C LEU A 95 -11.79 -9.04 7.45
N ARG A 96 -11.03 -10.11 7.67
CA ARG A 96 -10.92 -10.77 8.98
C ARG A 96 -10.22 -9.89 10.01
N GLU A 97 -9.13 -9.24 9.63
CA GLU A 97 -8.42 -8.27 10.48
C GLU A 97 -9.37 -7.15 10.94
N LEU A 98 -10.13 -6.54 10.02
CA LEU A 98 -11.09 -5.50 10.37
C LEU A 98 -12.25 -6.02 11.22
N ALA A 99 -12.73 -7.22 10.93
CA ALA A 99 -13.79 -7.85 11.71
C ALA A 99 -13.35 -8.15 13.15
N GLU A 100 -12.12 -8.60 13.35
CA GLU A 100 -11.54 -8.84 14.66
C GLU A 100 -11.37 -7.55 15.45
N ILE A 101 -10.72 -6.53 14.86
CA ILE A 101 -10.49 -5.23 15.49
C ILE A 101 -11.81 -4.55 15.91
N HIS A 102 -12.85 -4.70 15.10
CA HIS A 102 -14.14 -4.02 15.32
C HIS A 102 -15.25 -4.94 15.86
N HIS A 103 -14.91 -6.16 16.27
CA HIS A 103 -15.83 -7.17 16.81
C HIS A 103 -17.08 -7.42 15.93
N ILE A 104 -16.89 -7.52 14.60
CA ILE A 104 -17.96 -7.78 13.64
C ILE A 104 -18.05 -9.27 13.36
N ASN A 105 -19.24 -9.86 13.51
CA ASN A 105 -19.47 -11.24 13.11
C ASN A 105 -19.65 -11.35 11.59
N ILE A 106 -18.58 -11.70 10.88
CA ILE A 106 -18.57 -11.91 9.41
C ILE A 106 -18.91 -13.34 8.98
N ASN A 107 -19.31 -14.20 9.92
CA ASN A 107 -19.78 -15.53 9.58
C ASN A 107 -21.26 -15.44 9.23
N SER A 108 -21.58 -15.53 7.94
CA SER A 108 -22.91 -15.91 7.50
C SER A 108 -23.11 -17.37 7.87
N ARG A 109 -23.40 -17.67 9.14
CA ARG A 109 -24.12 -18.90 9.44
C ARG A 109 -25.44 -18.73 8.70
N SER A 110 -25.57 -19.40 7.57
CA SER A 110 -26.89 -19.80 7.08
C SER A 110 -27.57 -20.42 8.29
N LYS A 111 -28.52 -19.71 8.89
CA LYS A 111 -29.63 -20.40 9.55
C LYS A 111 -30.24 -21.23 8.42
N GLY A 112 -29.80 -22.47 8.32
CA GLY A 112 -30.57 -23.48 7.61
C GLY A 112 -31.81 -23.67 8.47
N ASP A 113 -32.90 -23.03 8.06
CA ASP A 113 -34.22 -23.63 8.19
C ASP A 113 -34.36 -24.69 7.08
#